data_AF-A0A8T2UHN8-F1
#
_entry.id   AF-A0A8T2UHN8-F1
#
_cell.length_a   1.000
_cell.length_b   1.000
_cell.length_c   1.000
_cell.angle_alpha   90.00
_cell.angle_beta   90.00
_cell.angle_gamma   90.00
#
_symmetry.space_group_name_H-M   'P 1'
#
loop_
_entity.id
_entity.type
_entity.pdbx_description
1 polymer ?
#
loop_
_entity_poly.entity_id
_entity_poly.type
_entity_poly.pdbx_seq_one_letter_code
_entity_poly.pdbx_strand_id
1 'polypeptide(L)'
;MADQPDLRSRIQRASTLYYERLPYALQQELCNAFKIIDKNGDGRLAQADLVHWGPLQQSASEGFPVSSSISSLFAFLDADDSGELDFEDCKSLFFIFIMPKTASRISV
;
A
#
# COMPACT_ATOMS: atom_id res chain seq x y z
N MET A 1 1.52 -5.33 -31.55
CA MET A 1 2.24 -5.33 -30.26
C MET A 1 1.20 -5.32 -29.16
N ALA A 2 1.11 -6.39 -28.37
CA ALA A 2 0.18 -6.44 -27.25
C ALA A 2 0.70 -5.50 -26.15
N ASP A 3 0.06 -4.34 -26.02
CA ASP A 3 0.22 -3.42 -24.90
C ASP A 3 -0.29 -4.17 -23.66
N GLN A 4 0.62 -4.90 -23.01
CA GLN A 4 0.32 -5.56 -21.75
C GLN A 4 0.13 -4.43 -20.74
N PRO A 5 -1.10 -4.17 -20.26
CA PRO A 5 -1.35 -3.01 -19.41
C PRO A 5 -0.46 -3.16 -18.18
N ASP A 6 0.40 -2.16 -17.99
CA ASP A 6 1.38 -2.14 -16.92
C ASP A 6 0.69 -2.50 -15.60
N LEU A 7 1.29 -3.42 -14.84
CA LEU A 7 0.72 -3.91 -13.60
C LEU A 7 0.40 -2.74 -12.65
N ARG A 8 1.18 -1.66 -12.73
CA ARG A 8 0.95 -0.40 -12.02
C ARG A 8 -0.36 0.26 -12.40
N SER A 9 -0.65 0.42 -13.70
CA SER A 9 -1.90 1.04 -14.16
C SER A 9 -3.13 0.25 -13.75
N ARG A 10 -3.01 -1.09 -13.68
CA ARG A 10 -4.08 -1.96 -13.18
C ARG A 10 -4.29 -1.76 -11.68
N ILE A 11 -3.21 -1.69 -10.92
CA ILE A 11 -3.25 -1.47 -9.46
C ILE A 11 -3.79 -0.09 -9.15
N GLN A 12 -3.33 0.98 -9.81
CA GLN A 12 -3.83 2.34 -9.57
C GLN A 12 -5.33 2.48 -9.88
N ARG A 13 -5.80 1.87 -10.98
CA ARG A 13 -7.24 1.85 -11.29
C ARG A 13 -8.02 1.07 -10.25
N ALA A 14 -7.53 -0.12 -9.88
CA ALA A 14 -8.22 -0.97 -8.93
C ALA A 14 -8.19 -0.39 -7.50
N SER A 15 -7.08 0.23 -7.08
CA SER A 15 -6.92 0.87 -5.78
C SER A 15 -7.78 2.12 -5.66
N THR A 16 -7.84 2.96 -6.70
CA THR A 16 -8.74 4.12 -6.76
C THR A 16 -10.20 3.70 -6.64
N LEU A 17 -10.63 2.73 -7.46
CA LEU A 17 -12.01 2.22 -7.41
C LEU A 17 -12.33 1.52 -6.10
N TYR A 18 -11.36 0.81 -5.52
CA TYR A 18 -11.51 0.20 -4.20
C TYR A 18 -11.70 1.28 -3.15
N TYR A 19 -10.87 2.32 -3.15
CA TYR A 19 -10.95 3.43 -2.21
C TYR A 19 -12.28 4.20 -2.32
N GLU A 20 -12.75 4.49 -3.53
CA GLU A 20 -14.08 5.12 -3.75
C GLU A 20 -15.23 4.26 -3.23
N ARG A 21 -15.09 2.93 -3.26
CA ARG A 21 -16.10 1.99 -2.76
C ARG A 21 -15.93 1.63 -1.28
N LEU A 22 -14.85 2.06 -0.63
CA LEU A 22 -14.63 1.76 0.77
C LEU A 22 -15.61 2.53 1.65
N PRO A 23 -16.15 1.89 2.72
CA PRO A 23 -16.92 2.61 3.71
C PRO A 23 -16.03 3.64 4.43
N TYR A 24 -16.64 4.74 4.86
CA TYR A 24 -15.94 5.85 5.52
C TYR A 24 -15.09 5.39 6.72
N ALA A 25 -15.55 4.40 7.48
CA ALA A 25 -14.79 3.84 8.60
C ALA A 25 -13.40 3.30 8.17
N LEU A 26 -13.33 2.62 7.02
CA LEU A 26 -12.08 2.05 6.52
C LEU A 26 -11.17 3.14 5.94
N GLN A 27 -11.76 4.18 5.31
CA GLN A 27 -11.00 5.38 4.92
C GLN A 27 -10.40 6.09 6.15
N GLN A 28 -11.13 6.13 7.26
CA GLN A 28 -10.63 6.66 8.53
C GLN A 28 -9.55 5.76 9.13
N GLU A 29 -9.68 4.44 9.09
CA GLU A 29 -8.62 3.52 9.54
C GLU A 29 -7.36 3.69 8.71
N LEU A 30 -7.47 3.85 7.39
CA LEU A 30 -6.35 4.16 6.50
C LEU A 30 -5.69 5.48 6.89
N CYS A 31 -6.49 6.53 7.10
CA CYS A 31 -5.97 7.84 7.48
C CYS A 31 -5.34 7.84 8.88
N ASN A 32 -5.92 7.13 9.84
CA ASN A 32 -5.36 6.97 11.18
C ASN A 32 -4.08 6.13 11.15
N ALA A 33 -4.07 5.01 10.42
CA ALA A 33 -2.88 4.20 10.23
C ALA A 33 -1.76 5.04 9.60
N PHE A 34 -2.08 5.79 8.54
CA PHE A 34 -1.14 6.72 7.90
C PHE A 34 -0.57 7.73 8.91
N LYS A 35 -1.42 8.39 9.71
CA LYS A 35 -0.99 9.34 10.74
C LYS A 35 -0.18 8.72 11.89
N ILE A 36 -0.39 7.44 12.20
CA ILE A 36 0.36 6.73 13.24
C ILE A 36 1.77 6.39 12.73
N ILE A 37 1.91 6.11 11.44
CA ILE A 37 3.18 5.75 10.81
C ILE A 37 3.97 7.02 10.47
N ASP A 38 3.30 8.05 9.95
CA ASP A 38 3.87 9.35 9.61
C ASP A 38 4.26 10.10 10.88
N LYS A 39 5.51 9.89 11.31
CA LYS A 39 6.06 10.53 12.51
C LYS A 39 6.38 12.01 12.31
N ASN A 40 6.71 12.40 11.08
CA ASN A 40 7.01 13.79 10.76
C ASN A 40 5.76 14.63 10.50
N GLY A 41 4.61 13.99 10.24
CA GLY A 41 3.34 14.69 10.04
C GLY A 41 3.28 15.44 8.71
N ASP A 42 4.13 15.08 7.75
CA ASP A 42 4.22 15.76 6.45
C ASP A 42 3.15 15.26 5.47
N GLY A 43 2.41 14.19 5.82
CA GLY A 43 1.45 13.60 4.90
C GLY A 43 2.11 12.68 3.86
N ARG A 44 3.37 12.30 4.09
CA ARG A 44 4.18 11.40 3.25
C ARG A 44 4.85 10.32 4.10
N LEU A 45 4.92 9.10 3.58
CA LEU A 45 5.62 7.99 4.23
C LEU A 45 6.93 7.72 3.53
N ALA A 46 8.03 8.06 4.20
CA ALA A 46 9.35 7.65 3.72
C ALA A 46 9.53 6.14 3.86
N GLN A 47 10.47 5.58 3.11
CA GLN A 47 10.84 4.16 3.21
C GLN A 47 11.21 3.76 4.65
N ALA A 48 11.81 4.68 5.41
CA ALA A 48 12.17 4.51 6.81
C ALA A 48 10.95 4.45 7.75
N ASP A 49 9.84 5.12 7.44
CA ASP A 49 8.60 5.03 8.21
C ASP A 49 7.84 3.76 7.84
N LEU A 50 7.85 3.38 6.56
CA LEU A 50 7.21 2.16 6.07
C LEU A 50 7.79 0.89 6.71
N VAL A 51 9.10 0.81 6.95
CA VAL A 51 9.71 -0.36 7.63
C VAL A 51 9.26 -0.52 9.09
N HIS A 52 8.78 0.56 9.72
CA HIS A 52 8.18 0.51 11.06
C HIS A 52 6.68 0.20 11.03
N TRP A 53 6.07 0.09 9.84
CA TRP A 53 4.67 -0.25 9.71
C TRP A 53 4.43 -1.72 10.11
N GLY A 54 3.70 -1.92 11.22
CA GLY A 54 3.43 -3.24 11.80
C GLY A 54 2.94 -4.33 10.83
N PRO A 55 2.05 -4.03 9.85
CA PRO A 55 1.62 -4.99 8.84
C PRO A 55 2.77 -5.50 7.95
N LEU A 56 3.73 -4.65 7.60
CA LEU A 56 4.93 -5.09 6.90
C LEU A 56 5.81 -5.96 7.81
N GLN A 57 6.00 -5.60 9.08
CA GLN A 57 6.70 -6.47 10.04
C GLN A 57 6.02 -7.84 10.20
N GLN A 58 4.69 -7.87 10.17
CA GLN A 58 3.94 -9.13 10.23
C GLN A 58 4.13 -9.97 8.97
N SER A 59 4.17 -9.35 7.78
CA SER A 59 4.49 -10.06 6.54
C SER A 59 5.96 -10.49 6.43
N ALA A 60 6.88 -9.80 7.13
CA ALA A 60 8.26 -10.30 7.31
C ALA A 60 8.28 -11.64 8.03
N SER A 61 7.35 -11.83 8.97
CA SER A 61 7.21 -13.04 9.78
C SER A 61 6.66 -14.22 8.95
N GLU A 62 5.91 -13.94 7.88
CA GLU A 62 5.35 -14.93 6.95
C GLU A 62 6.34 -15.35 5.83
N GLY A 63 7.61 -14.94 5.91
CA GLY A 63 8.70 -15.47 5.06
C GLY A 63 9.10 -14.61 3.86
N PHE A 64 8.60 -13.37 3.74
CA PHE A 64 9.08 -12.42 2.73
C PHE A 64 10.18 -11.53 3.31
N PRO A 65 11.41 -11.51 2.76
CA PRO A 65 12.48 -10.64 3.24
C PRO A 65 12.08 -9.17 3.03
N VAL A 66 11.69 -8.53 4.12
CA VAL A 66 10.93 -7.28 4.11
C VAL A 66 11.76 -6.05 3.74
N SER A 67 13.05 -6.00 4.08
CA SER A 67 13.88 -4.84 3.71
C SER A 67 14.03 -4.69 2.18
N SER A 68 14.29 -5.79 1.47
CA SER A 68 14.45 -5.77 0.00
C SER A 68 13.11 -5.70 -0.73
N SER A 69 12.08 -6.34 -0.16
CA SER A 69 10.72 -6.29 -0.69
C SER A 69 10.08 -4.92 -0.50
N ILE A 70 10.30 -4.22 0.62
CA ILE A 70 9.82 -2.85 0.83
C ILE A 70 10.42 -1.96 -0.24
N SER A 71 11.74 -1.95 -0.44
CA SER A 71 12.36 -1.10 -1.47
C SER A 71 11.79 -1.37 -2.86
N SER A 72 11.54 -2.63 -3.18
CA SER A 72 10.98 -3.04 -4.48
C SER A 72 9.49 -2.68 -4.62
N LEU A 73 8.70 -2.85 -3.55
CA LEU A 73 7.29 -2.47 -3.50
C LEU A 73 7.14 -0.95 -3.53
N PHE A 74 8.02 -0.25 -2.83
CA PHE A 74 8.09 1.19 -2.79
C PHE A 74 8.41 1.71 -4.17
N ALA A 75 9.51 1.28 -4.81
CA ALA A 75 9.85 1.67 -6.18
C ALA A 75 8.80 1.23 -7.23
N PHE A 76 7.96 0.26 -6.90
CA PHE A 76 6.84 -0.15 -7.75
C PHE A 76 5.62 0.76 -7.60
N LEU A 77 5.38 1.28 -6.41
CA LEU A 77 4.24 2.11 -6.07
C LEU A 77 4.52 3.60 -6.24
N ASP A 78 5.75 4.02 -5.91
CA ASP A 78 6.29 5.35 -6.10
C ASP A 78 6.33 5.66 -7.59
N ALA A 79 5.34 6.42 -8.04
CA ALA A 79 5.19 6.80 -9.44
C ALA A 79 6.09 7.99 -9.81
N ASP A 80 6.45 8.82 -8.83
CA ASP A 80 7.24 10.04 -9.00
C ASP A 80 8.74 9.80 -8.74
N ASP A 81 9.11 8.60 -8.27
CA ASP A 81 10.45 8.25 -7.76
C ASP A 81 10.91 9.25 -6.67
N SER A 82 9.95 9.73 -5.87
CA SER A 82 10.20 10.73 -4.83
C SER A 82 10.97 10.13 -3.64
N GLY A 83 10.98 8.81 -3.49
CA GLY A 83 11.50 8.12 -2.30
C GLY A 83 10.55 8.19 -1.09
N GLU A 84 9.35 8.73 -1.30
CA GLU A 84 8.30 8.97 -0.30
C GLU A 84 6.93 8.60 -0.90
N LEU A 85 6.13 7.79 -0.21
CA LEU A 85 4.77 7.47 -0.66
C LEU A 85 3.82 8.53 -0.13
N ASP A 86 3.11 9.20 -1.02
CA ASP A 86 2.01 10.08 -0.62
C ASP A 86 0.72 9.30 -0.34
N PHE A 87 -0.34 10.03 0.01
CA PHE A 87 -1.63 9.44 0.31
C PHE A 87 -2.19 8.60 -0.86
N GLU A 88 -1.90 8.99 -2.10
CA GLU A 88 -2.32 8.28 -3.31
C GLU A 88 -1.60 6.96 -3.52
N ASP A 89 -0.28 6.96 -3.35
CA ASP A 89 0.49 5.73 -3.45
C ASP A 89 0.19 4.78 -2.29
N CYS A 90 -0.10 5.34 -1.11
CA CYS A 90 -0.55 4.57 0.03
C CYS A 90 -1.88 3.85 -0.25
N LYS A 91 -2.85 4.47 -0.93
CA LYS A 91 -4.10 3.77 -1.35
C LYS A 91 -3.76 2.48 -2.11
N SER A 92 -2.75 2.51 -2.96
CA SER A 92 -2.27 1.36 -3.74
C SER A 92 -1.50 0.34 -2.89
N LEU A 93 -0.66 0.78 -1.95
CA LEU A 93 0.00 -0.08 -0.96
C LEU A 93 -1.02 -0.89 -0.15
N PHE A 94 -2.01 -0.18 0.41
CA PHE A 94 -3.08 -0.80 1.19
C PHE A 94 -3.93 -1.72 0.32
N PHE A 95 -4.20 -1.37 -0.94
CA PHE A 95 -4.89 -2.27 -1.86
C PHE A 95 -4.14 -3.61 -2.01
N ILE A 96 -2.82 -3.59 -2.24
CA ILE A 96 -2.01 -4.81 -2.38
C ILE A 96 -1.96 -5.62 -1.08
N PHE A 97 -1.97 -4.96 0.08
CA PHE A 97 -1.86 -5.63 1.38
C PHE A 97 -3.21 -6.11 1.96
N ILE A 98 -4.29 -5.38 1.68
CA ILE A 98 -5.65 -5.64 2.18
C ILE A 98 -6.40 -6.61 1.25
N MET A 99 -6.24 -6.51 -0.09
CA MET A 99 -6.87 -7.45 -1.05
C MET A 99 -6.55 -8.93 -0.80
N PRO A 100 -5.31 -9.36 -0.45
CA PRO A 100 -5.05 -10.78 -0.20
C PRO A 100 -5.80 -11.29 1.03
N LYS A 101 -6.13 -10.43 2.00
CA LYS A 101 -6.89 -10.83 3.20
C LYS A 101 -8.40 -10.90 2.99
N THR A 102 -8.95 -10.18 2.01
CA THR A 102 -10.39 -10.25 1.69
C THR A 102 -10.72 -11.37 0.70
N ALA A 103 -9.74 -11.81 -0.11
CA ALA A 103 -9.92 -12.93 -1.03
C ALA A 103 -10.08 -14.30 -0.33
N SER A 104 -9.61 -14.47 0.90
CA SER A 104 -9.78 -15.73 1.67
C SER A 104 -11.02 -15.78 2.56
N ARG A 105 -11.95 -14.80 2.50
CA ARG A 105 -13.19 -14.85 3.29
C ARG A 105 -14.48 -14.72 2.49
N ILE A 106 -14.42 -15.01 1.20
CA ILE A 106 -15.59 -15.36 0.39
C ILE A 106 -15.35 -16.76 -0.18
N SER A 107 -15.18 -17.74 0.72
CA SER A 107 -15.46 -19.13 0.42
C SER A 107 -16.71 -19.48 1.19
N VAL A 108 -17.82 -19.55 0.42
CA VAL A 108 -19.09 -20.26 0.67
C VAL A 108 -19.78 -20.10 2.03
#